data_AF-A0AAU7JA12-F1
#
_entry.id   AF-A0AAU7JA12-F1
#
_cell.length_a   1.000
_cell.length_b   1.000
_cell.length_c   1.000
_cell.angle_alpha   90.00
_cell.angle_beta   90.00
_cell.angle_gamma   90.00
#
_symmetry.space_group_name_H-M   'P 1'
#
loop_
_entity.id
_entity.type
_entity.pdbx_description
1 polymer ?
#
loop_
_entity_poly.entity_id
_entity_poly.type
_entity_poly.pdbx_seq_one_letter_code
_entity_poly.pdbx_strand_id
1 'polypeptide(L)' 'MAKKSKKQNDSEFVLYNVTYEDGTLSSNRKVPREAVSSLDADKEIRAIIEAQDREIAEKSGRSRGPVKKVARVPS' A
#
# COMPACT_ATOMS: atom_id res chain seq x y z
N MET A 1 -4.23 0.98 -28.23
CA MET A 1 -3.56 0.95 -26.90
C MET A 1 -4.62 0.63 -25.85
N ALA A 2 -4.64 -0.61 -25.33
CA ALA A 2 -5.73 -1.09 -24.49
C ALA A 2 -5.49 -0.73 -23.00
N LYS A 3 -6.14 0.32 -22.49
CA LYS A 3 -6.26 0.54 -21.05
C LYS A 3 -7.42 -0.31 -20.54
N LYS A 4 -7.15 -1.58 -20.25
CA LYS A 4 -8.13 -2.50 -19.66
C LYS A 4 -8.25 -2.14 -18.18
N SER A 5 -9.19 -1.25 -17.85
CA SER A 5 -9.62 -0.96 -16.48
C SER A 5 -10.24 -2.23 -15.88
N LYS A 6 -9.39 -3.06 -15.27
CA LYS A 6 -9.78 -4.37 -14.74
C LYS A 6 -10.44 -4.19 -13.38
N LYS A 7 -11.75 -3.97 -13.42
CA LYS A 7 -12.75 -4.46 -12.44
C LYS A 7 -12.27 -4.40 -10.98
N GLN A 8 -12.17 -3.20 -10.41
CA GLN A 8 -11.67 -2.97 -9.05
C GLN A 8 -12.76 -3.14 -7.95
N ASN A 9 -13.89 -3.76 -8.29
CA ASN A 9 -15.10 -3.72 -7.46
C ASN A 9 -15.36 -4.95 -6.59
N ASP A 10 -14.49 -5.98 -6.62
CA ASP A 10 -14.62 -7.17 -5.76
C ASP A 10 -13.27 -7.76 -5.33
N SER A 11 -12.20 -6.95 -5.35
CA SER A 11 -10.90 -7.47 -4.92
C SER A 11 -10.84 -7.48 -3.39
N GLU A 12 -10.44 -8.63 -2.84
CA GLU A 12 -10.12 -8.82 -1.41
C GLU A 12 -9.13 -7.76 -0.88
N PHE A 13 -8.40 -7.10 -1.79
CA PHE A 13 -7.41 -6.09 -1.48
C PHE A 13 -7.76 -4.73 -2.09
N VAL A 14 -7.46 -3.68 -1.33
CA VAL A 14 -7.42 -2.28 -1.77
C VAL A 14 -5.96 -1.89 -2.03
N LEU A 15 -5.73 -1.14 -3.10
CA LEU A 15 -4.40 -0.70 -3.50
C LEU A 15 -4.07 0.69 -2.95
N TYR A 16 -2.83 0.85 -2.49
CA TYR A 16 -2.30 2.10 -1.94
C TYR A 16 -0.96 2.48 -2.57
N ASN A 17 -0.77 3.79 -2.71
CA ASN A 17 0.51 4.42 -3.01
C ASN A 17 1.10 4.98 -1.71
N VAL A 18 2.40 4.80 -1.52
CA VAL A 18 3.12 5.13 -0.29
C VAL A 18 4.28 6.04 -0.66
N THR A 19 4.22 7.28 -0.19
CA THR A 19 5.31 8.26 -0.32
C THR A 19 6.14 8.21 0.96
N TYR A 20 7.45 8.09 0.82
CA TYR A 20 8.39 8.07 1.93
C TYR A 20 9.01 9.46 2.16
N GLU A 21 9.66 9.65 3.30
CA GLU A 21 10.26 10.94 3.65
C GLU A 21 11.41 11.36 2.73
N ASP A 22 12.12 10.38 2.17
CA ASP A 22 13.19 10.60 1.18
C ASP A 22 12.67 10.98 -0.22
N GLY A 23 11.33 11.11 -0.37
CA GLY A 23 10.68 11.44 -1.63
C GLY A 23 10.44 10.24 -2.55
N THR A 24 10.86 9.03 -2.15
CA THR A 24 10.58 7.83 -2.94
C THR A 24 9.11 7.43 -2.86
N LEU A 25 8.65 6.68 -3.87
CA LEU A 25 7.27 6.23 -3.99
C LEU A 25 7.21 4.71 -4.19
N SER A 26 6.44 4.02 -3.36
CA SER A 26 5.97 2.66 -3.60
C SER A 26 4.54 2.70 -4.13
N SER A 27 4.28 2.04 -5.25
CA SER A 27 2.93 1.97 -5.83
C SER A 27 2.29 0.59 -5.62
N ASN A 28 0.96 0.52 -5.69
CA ASN A 28 0.18 -0.73 -5.69
C ASN A 28 0.42 -1.64 -4.47
N ARG A 29 0.60 -1.05 -3.28
CA ARG A 29 0.61 -1.80 -2.02
C ARG A 29 -0.76 -2.38 -1.73
N LYS A 30 -0.82 -3.68 -1.50
CA LYS A 30 -2.06 -4.40 -1.26
C LYS A 30 -2.39 -4.36 0.22
N VAL A 31 -3.60 -3.93 0.55
CA VAL A 31 -4.12 -3.97 1.92
C VAL A 31 -5.47 -4.68 1.91
N PRO A 32 -5.69 -5.68 2.78
CA PRO A 32 -6.98 -6.35 2.89
C PRO A 32 -8.13 -5.37 3.10
N ARG A 33 -9.26 -5.61 2.44
CA ARG A 33 -10.42 -4.72 2.50
C ARG A 33 -11.05 -4.65 3.90
N GLU A 34 -10.88 -5.71 4.69
CA GLU A 34 -11.28 -5.77 6.10
C GLU A 34 -10.54 -4.72 6.93
N ALA A 35 -9.21 -4.62 6.77
CA ALA A 35 -8.39 -3.60 7.45
C ALA A 35 -8.78 -2.17 7.04
N VAL A 36 -9.25 -1.96 5.81
CA VAL A 36 -9.72 -0.65 5.34
C VAL A 36 -11.09 -0.26 5.92
N SER A 37 -11.90 -1.25 6.30
CA SER A 37 -13.25 -1.05 6.83
C SER A 37 -13.29 -0.99 8.37
N SER A 38 -12.12 -1.04 9.01
CA SER A 38 -11.94 -0.99 10.45
C SER A 38 -12.12 0.44 11.01
N LEU A 39 -12.48 0.55 12.29
CA LEU A 39 -12.58 1.84 13.00
C LEU A 39 -11.22 2.57 13.05
N ASP A 40 -10.12 1.81 13.13
CA ASP A 40 -8.75 2.30 13.14
C ASP A 40 -8.04 2.04 11.80
N ALA A 41 -8.78 2.09 10.68
CA ALA A 41 -8.29 1.72 9.36
C ALA A 41 -6.94 2.37 9.00
N ASP A 42 -6.71 3.65 9.30
CA ASP A 42 -5.45 4.33 8.97
C ASP A 42 -4.23 3.65 9.63
N LYS A 43 -4.34 3.29 10.91
CA LYS A 43 -3.27 2.60 11.65
C LYS A 43 -3.05 1.19 11.11
N GLU A 44 -4.10 0.44 10.83
CA GLU A 44 -4.00 -0.91 10.27
C GLU A 44 -3.41 -0.90 8.86
N ILE A 45 -3.89 -0.02 7.99
CA ILE A 45 -3.35 0.19 6.63
C ILE A 45 -1.85 0.46 6.72
N ARG A 46 -1.44 1.38 7.59
CA ARG A 46 -0.04 1.75 7.76
C ARG A 46 0.80 0.59 8.30
N ALA A 47 0.33 -0.12 9.32
CA ALA A 47 1.03 -1.27 9.88
C ALA A 47 1.24 -2.39 8.86
N ILE A 48 0.22 -2.68 8.05
CA ILE A 48 0.27 -3.70 6.99
C ILE A 48 1.28 -3.31 5.90
N ILE A 49 1.31 -2.04 5.51
CA ILE A 49 2.27 -1.51 4.55
C ILE A 49 3.70 -1.59 5.09
N GLU A 50 3.92 -1.19 6.34
CA GLU A 50 5.22 -1.21 6.99
C GLU A 50 5.74 -2.64 7.19
N ALA A 51 4.87 -3.60 7.51
CA ALA A 51 5.23 -5.02 7.59
C ALA A 51 5.69 -5.55 6.23
N GLN A 52 4.95 -5.24 5.15
CA GLN A 52 5.38 -5.61 3.79
C GLN A 52 6.71 -4.94 3.40
N ASP A 53 6.93 -3.69 3.82
CA ASP A 53 8.19 -3.00 3.57
C ASP A 53 9.38 -3.66 4.26
N ARG A 54 9.19 -4.17 5.48
CA ARG A 54 10.22 -4.94 6.18
C ARG A 54 10.52 -6.25 5.44
N GLU A 55 9.50 -7.02 5.05
CA GLU A 55 9.72 -8.26 4.29
C GLU A 55 10.44 -8.01 2.96
N ILE A 56 10.08 -6.94 2.25
CA ILE A 56 10.76 -6.57 1.00
C ILE A 56 12.19 -6.12 1.29
N ALA A 57 12.42 -5.38 2.37
CA ALA A 57 13.77 -4.97 2.77
C ALA A 57 14.66 -6.18 3.08
N GLU A 58 14.14 -7.17 3.81
CA GLU A 58 14.84 -8.42 4.10
C GLU A 58 15.18 -9.19 2.82
N LYS A 59 14.24 -9.26 1.86
CA LYS A 59 14.44 -9.97 0.59
C LYS A 59 15.33 -9.22 -0.40
N SER A 60 15.31 -7.89 -0.40
CA SER A 60 16.00 -7.05 -1.39
C SER A 60 17.30 -6.41 -0.88
N GLY A 61 17.57 -6.48 0.42
CA GLY A 61 18.68 -5.78 1.08
C GLY A 61 18.53 -4.26 1.13
N ARG A 62 17.36 -3.72 0.77
CA ARG A 62 17.09 -2.28 0.72
C ARG A 62 15.94 -1.92 1.65
N SER A 63 16.28 -1.38 2.82
CA SER A 63 15.31 -0.79 3.73
C SER A 63 14.59 0.39 3.07
N ARG A 64 13.29 0.51 3.36
CA ARG A 64 12.53 1.71 3.03
C ARG A 64 12.66 2.71 4.17
N GLY A 65 12.70 3.99 3.81
CA GLY A 65 12.64 5.07 4.79
C GLY A 65 11.27 5.15 5.48
N PRO A 66 11.09 6.12 6.40
CA PRO A 66 9.82 6.33 7.08
C PRO A 66 8.71 6.67 6.09
N VAL A 67 7.50 6.16 6.35
CA VAL A 67 6.32 6.49 5.55
C VAL A 67 5.89 7.93 5.86
N LYS A 68 5.86 8.77 4.82
CA LYS A 68 5.38 10.15 4.90
C LYS A 68 3.87 10.24 4.64
N LYS A 69 3.38 9.52 3.64
CA LYS A 69 1.97 9.56 3.24
C LYS A 69 1.52 8.24 2.61
N VAL A 70 0.32 7.80 2.96
CA VAL A 70 -0.37 6.69 2.30
C VAL A 70 -1.60 7.26 1.59
N ALA A 71 -1.80 6.90 0.32
CA ALA A 71 -2.93 7.36 -0.48
C ALA A 71 -3.54 6.19 -1.25
N ARG A 72 -4.86 6.02 -1.17
CA ARG A 72 -5.57 4.99 -1.94
C ARG A 72 -5.43 5.28 -3.44
N VAL A 73 -5.18 4.23 -4.24
CA VAL A 73 -5.17 4.35 -5.69
C VAL A 73 -6.60 4.65 -6.16
N PRO A 74 -6.83 5.76 -6.90
CA PRO A 74 -8.15 6.04 -7.47
C PRO A 74 -8.49 4.93 -8.47
N SER A 75 -9.67 4.32 -8.28
CA SER A 75 -10.23 3.29 -9.16
C SER A 75 -10.81 3.89 -10.44
#